data_AF-A0A7J4B1C6-F1
#
_entry.id   AF-A0A7J4B1C6-F1
#
_cell.length_a   1.000
_cell.length_b   1.000
_cell.length_c   1.000
_cell.angle_alpha   90.00
_cell.angle_beta   90.00
_cell.angle_gamma   90.00
#
_symmetry.space_group_name_H-M   'P 1'
#
loop_
_entity.id
_entity.type
_entity.pdbx_description
1 polymer ?
#
loop_
_entity_poly.entity_id
_entity_poly.type
_entity_poly.pdbx_seq_one_letter_code
_entity_poly.pdbx_strand_id
1 'polypeptide(L)'
;MILMKEIPVYDLNGEEKGNIKLPECFLQPVREDLIIKAVLAEMSLLRQPYGTDPLAGKRTSAHYHGLRHYRYSMMNREMARMKRIHNQGYLNLTARFVPQAVKGRKAHPPKVEKVWKLKINKKERLKALLSAISASMNKELVKARGHKIDEIKHIPIVFVDDFQKLKKTKDVLKVLE
;
A
#
# COMPACT_ATOMS: atom_id res chain seq x y z
N MET A 1 8.97 -32.41 -18.32
CA MET A 1 9.64 -33.28 -17.34
C MET A 1 10.20 -32.40 -16.25
N ILE A 2 9.66 -32.52 -15.04
CA ILE A 2 10.05 -31.67 -13.93
C ILE A 2 11.31 -32.28 -13.30
N LEU A 3 12.47 -31.69 -13.62
CA LEU A 3 13.74 -32.10 -13.01
C LEU A 3 13.70 -31.71 -11.53
N MET A 4 13.56 -32.71 -10.67
CA MET A 4 13.78 -32.58 -9.23
C MET A 4 15.24 -32.19 -9.05
N LYS A 5 15.48 -30.90 -8.88
CA LYS A 5 16.81 -30.32 -8.85
C LYS A 5 17.36 -30.47 -7.44
N GLU A 6 18.52 -31.10 -7.33
CA GLU A 6 19.29 -31.15 -6.10
C GLU A 6 20.11 -29.86 -5.99
N ILE A 7 20.15 -29.28 -4.79
CA ILE A 7 20.87 -28.04 -4.50
C ILE A 7 21.89 -28.30 -3.40
N PRO A 8 23.12 -27.78 -3.52
CA PRO A 8 24.12 -27.89 -2.47
C PRO A 8 23.74 -27.06 -1.24
N VAL A 9 24.05 -27.61 -0.07
CA VAL A 9 23.94 -26.96 1.23
C VAL A 9 25.31 -26.41 1.59
N TYR A 10 25.35 -25.12 1.91
CA TYR A 10 26.57 -24.40 2.27
C TYR A 10 26.78 -24.39 3.79
N ASP A 11 28.03 -24.61 4.20
CA ASP A 11 28.51 -24.42 5.57
C ASP A 11 28.80 -22.94 5.86
N LEU A 12 29.08 -22.61 7.12
CA LEU A 12 29.40 -21.24 7.56
C LEU A 12 30.65 -20.63 6.89
N ASN A 13 31.50 -21.48 6.31
CA ASN A 13 32.71 -21.07 5.60
C ASN A 13 32.52 -20.98 4.07
N GLY A 14 31.31 -21.24 3.56
CA GLY A 14 31.01 -21.24 2.12
C GLY A 14 31.33 -22.55 1.38
N GLU A 15 31.68 -23.61 2.10
CA GLU A 15 31.94 -24.95 1.53
C GLU A 15 30.65 -25.77 1.39
N GLU A 16 30.60 -26.67 0.39
CA GLU A 16 29.44 -27.53 0.13
C GLU A 16 29.51 -28.80 0.98
N LYS A 17 28.52 -29.01 1.87
CA LYS A 17 28.50 -30.13 2.83
C LYS A 17 27.57 -31.27 2.44
N GLY A 18 26.65 -31.04 1.51
CA GLY A 18 25.72 -32.05 1.03
C GLY A 18 24.68 -31.48 0.09
N ASN A 19 23.83 -32.35 -0.47
CA ASN A 19 22.77 -31.96 -1.41
C ASN A 19 21.39 -32.20 -0.81
N ILE A 20 20.45 -31.28 -1.06
CA ILE A 20 19.05 -31.42 -0.69
C ILE A 20 18.17 -31.40 -1.94
N LYS A 21 17.14 -32.24 -1.94
CA LYS A 21 16.09 -32.26 -2.96
C LYS A 21 15.11 -31.12 -2.73
N LEU A 22 14.88 -30.31 -3.76
CA LEU A 22 13.90 -29.23 -3.71
C LEU A 22 12.47 -29.77 -3.53
N PRO A 23 11.64 -29.15 -2.66
CA PRO A 23 10.25 -29.53 -2.50
C PRO A 23 9.39 -29.07 -3.69
N GLU A 24 8.21 -29.69 -3.82
CA GLU A 24 7.28 -29.43 -4.93
C GLU A 24 6.80 -27.98 -5.04
N CYS A 25 6.88 -27.22 -3.95
CA CYS A 25 6.49 -25.80 -3.90
C CYS A 25 7.22 -24.92 -4.94
N PHE A 26 8.43 -25.30 -5.35
CA PHE A 26 9.22 -24.56 -6.34
C PHE A 26 8.85 -24.89 -7.80
N LEU A 27 8.08 -25.96 -8.02
CA LEU A 27 7.72 -26.45 -9.36
C LEU A 27 6.49 -25.76 -9.94
N GLN A 28 5.78 -24.98 -9.13
CA GLN A 28 4.57 -24.29 -9.53
C GLN A 28 4.86 -23.24 -10.61
N PRO A 29 4.04 -23.11 -11.67
CA PRO A 29 4.22 -22.06 -12.66
C PRO A 29 4.14 -20.66 -12.04
N VAL A 30 5.04 -19.78 -12.49
CA VAL A 30 5.07 -18.38 -12.08
C VAL A 30 3.92 -17.62 -12.73
N ARG A 31 3.06 -17.05 -11.90
CA ARG A 31 1.85 -16.29 -12.23
C ARG A 31 1.87 -14.93 -11.56
N GLU A 32 2.34 -13.94 -12.31
CA GLU A 32 2.48 -12.56 -11.83
C GLU A 32 1.13 -11.90 -11.49
N ASP A 33 0.06 -12.26 -12.22
CA ASP A 33 -1.30 -11.77 -12.01
C ASP A 33 -1.81 -12.03 -10.58
N LEU A 34 -1.62 -13.26 -10.08
CA LEU A 34 -2.02 -13.65 -8.74
C LEU A 34 -1.13 -13.01 -7.67
N ILE A 35 0.18 -12.89 -7.93
CA ILE A 35 1.13 -12.27 -7.01
C ILE A 35 0.76 -10.79 -6.80
N ILE A 36 0.57 -10.03 -7.88
CA ILE A 36 0.21 -8.61 -7.81
C ILE A 36 -1.10 -8.41 -7.03
N LYS A 37 -2.12 -9.22 -7.35
CA LYS A 37 -3.41 -9.16 -6.66
C LYS A 37 -3.27 -9.43 -5.15
N ALA A 38 -2.46 -10.42 -4.76
CA ALA A 38 -2.21 -10.75 -3.36
C ALA A 38 -1.47 -9.62 -2.64
N VAL A 39 -0.40 -9.07 -3.24
CA VAL A 39 0.39 -7.98 -2.65
C VAL A 39 -0.48 -6.73 -2.45
N LEU A 40 -1.28 -6.34 -3.45
CA LEU A 40 -2.18 -5.19 -3.33
C LEU A 40 -3.22 -5.40 -2.22
N ALA A 41 -3.75 -6.62 -2.09
CA ALA A 41 -4.67 -6.94 -1.01
C ALA A 41 -4.01 -6.85 0.37
N GLU A 42 -2.79 -7.37 0.53
CA GLU A 42 -2.05 -7.28 1.79
C GLU A 42 -1.66 -5.85 2.14
N MET A 43 -1.15 -5.08 1.17
CA MET A 43 -0.84 -3.65 1.36
C MET A 43 -2.08 -2.84 1.76
N SER A 44 -3.26 -3.19 1.24
CA SER A 44 -4.51 -2.52 1.58
C SER A 44 -4.90 -2.67 3.07
N LEU A 45 -4.47 -3.76 3.71
CA LEU A 45 -4.75 -4.03 5.13
C LEU A 45 -3.92 -3.15 6.07
N LEU A 46 -2.71 -2.77 5.65
CA LEU A 46 -1.79 -1.93 6.43
C LEU A 46 -2.20 -0.46 6.45
N ARG A 47 -3.10 -0.04 5.56
CA ARG A 47 -3.49 1.36 5.42
C ARG A 47 -4.37 1.81 6.59
N GLN A 48 -3.95 2.88 7.27
CA GLN A 48 -4.73 3.50 8.34
C GLN A 48 -5.90 4.33 7.77
N PRO A 49 -7.09 4.26 8.37
CA PRO A 49 -8.23 5.08 7.95
C PRO A 49 -7.97 6.54 8.28
N TYR A 50 -8.28 7.42 7.32
CA TYR A 50 -8.14 8.86 7.45
C TYR A 50 -9.37 9.55 6.89
N GLY A 51 -9.66 10.74 7.40
CA GLY A 51 -10.78 11.53 6.95
C GLY A 51 -10.75 12.92 7.55
N THR A 52 -11.56 13.82 6.99
CA THR A 52 -11.76 15.17 7.53
C THR A 52 -12.92 15.19 8.52
N ASP A 53 -12.87 16.09 9.51
CA ASP A 53 -14.00 16.37 10.41
C ASP A 53 -15.31 16.59 9.60
N PRO A 54 -16.41 15.87 9.89
CA PRO A 54 -17.69 16.02 9.20
C PRO A 54 -18.25 17.45 9.16
N LEU A 55 -17.88 18.28 10.14
CA LEU A 55 -18.30 19.68 10.28
C LEU A 55 -17.28 20.69 9.74
N ALA A 56 -16.14 20.25 9.21
CA ALA A 56 -15.13 21.12 8.61
C ALA A 56 -15.74 21.99 7.49
N GLY A 57 -15.57 23.31 7.58
CA GLY A 57 -16.13 24.28 6.63
C GLY A 57 -17.66 24.44 6.67
N LYS A 58 -18.36 23.75 7.59
CA LYS A 58 -19.81 23.85 7.81
C LYS A 58 -20.19 24.60 9.08
N ARG A 59 -19.28 24.77 10.05
CA ARG A 59 -19.48 25.55 11.29
C ARG A 59 -19.54 27.05 11.01
N THR A 60 -20.55 27.49 10.26
CA THR A 60 -20.73 28.88 9.83
C THR A 60 -22.20 29.26 9.82
N SER A 61 -22.52 30.49 10.23
CA SER A 61 -23.88 31.06 10.18
C SER A 61 -24.33 31.50 8.77
N ALA A 62 -23.56 31.15 7.72
CA ALA A 62 -23.80 31.60 6.37
C ALA A 62 -25.05 30.95 5.75
N HIS A 63 -25.94 31.78 5.22
CA HIS A 63 -27.17 31.34 4.57
C HIS A 63 -27.45 32.20 3.34
N TYR A 64 -28.36 31.76 2.48
CA TYR A 64 -28.75 32.45 1.26
C TYR A 64 -30.21 32.89 1.37
N HIS A 65 -30.49 34.16 1.10
CA HIS A 65 -31.85 34.69 1.01
C HIS A 65 -32.20 35.00 -0.43
N GLY A 66 -33.08 34.16 -1.00
CA GLY A 66 -33.59 34.30 -2.37
C GLY A 66 -34.88 35.10 -2.48
N LEU A 67 -35.36 35.74 -1.40
CA LEU A 67 -36.59 36.54 -1.40
C LEU A 67 -36.25 38.03 -1.44
N ARG A 68 -36.88 38.80 -2.34
CA ARG A 68 -36.59 40.22 -2.59
C ARG A 68 -36.85 41.13 -1.38
N HIS A 69 -37.89 40.85 -0.61
CA HIS A 69 -38.35 41.72 0.50
C HIS A 69 -37.91 41.22 1.89
N TYR A 70 -36.91 40.35 1.96
CA TYR A 70 -36.40 39.82 3.23
C TYR A 70 -35.15 40.58 3.69
N ARG A 71 -34.98 40.73 5.01
CA ARG A 71 -33.77 41.32 5.60
C ARG A 71 -32.54 40.51 5.16
N TYR A 72 -31.52 41.20 4.65
CA TYR A 72 -30.33 40.57 4.04
C TYR A 72 -30.58 39.79 2.73
N SER A 73 -31.60 40.17 1.96
CA SER A 73 -31.82 39.66 0.60
C SER A 73 -30.57 39.77 -0.27
N MET A 74 -30.29 38.72 -1.05
CA MET A 74 -29.19 38.69 -2.01
C MET A 74 -29.66 38.80 -3.47
N MET A 75 -30.95 39.06 -3.69
CA MET A 75 -31.46 39.38 -5.03
C MET A 75 -31.06 40.81 -5.42
N ASN A 76 -30.81 41.03 -6.72
CA ASN A 76 -30.52 42.34 -7.30
C ASN A 76 -29.32 43.09 -6.66
N ARG A 77 -28.35 42.34 -6.11
CA ARG A 77 -27.11 42.91 -5.54
C ARG A 77 -25.90 42.79 -6.44
N GLU A 78 -26.08 42.38 -7.71
CA GLU A 78 -24.99 42.10 -8.66
C GLU A 78 -23.93 41.12 -8.12
N MET A 79 -24.30 40.30 -7.13
CA MET A 79 -23.46 39.30 -6.51
C MET A 79 -23.87 37.90 -6.94
N ALA A 80 -22.87 37.00 -7.01
CA ALA A 80 -23.13 35.57 -7.20
C ALA A 80 -24.02 35.00 -6.07
N ARG A 81 -24.96 34.13 -6.45
CA ARG A 81 -25.93 33.47 -5.57
C ARG A 81 -25.26 32.38 -4.71
N MET A 82 -24.62 32.81 -3.62
CA MET A 82 -23.91 31.93 -2.68
C MET A 82 -24.36 32.19 -1.23
N LYS A 83 -24.22 31.18 -0.35
CA LYS A 83 -24.41 31.38 1.09
C LYS A 83 -23.34 32.33 1.64
N ARG A 84 -23.77 33.39 2.32
CA ARG A 84 -22.87 34.41 2.89
C ARG A 84 -23.20 34.64 4.36
N ILE A 85 -22.22 35.09 5.12
CA ILE A 85 -22.41 35.52 6.51
C ILE A 85 -23.15 36.85 6.51
N HIS A 86 -24.20 36.92 7.32
CA HIS A 86 -24.96 38.15 7.54
C HIS A 86 -24.75 38.59 8.99
N ASN A 87 -23.77 39.45 9.19
CA ASN A 87 -23.48 40.04 10.50
C ASN A 87 -22.77 41.38 10.29
N GLN A 88 -22.66 42.18 11.33
CA GLN A 88 -21.80 43.37 11.34
C GLN A 88 -20.32 42.94 11.48
N GLY A 89 -19.42 43.66 10.81
CA GLY A 89 -17.97 43.44 10.88
C GLY A 89 -17.32 42.94 9.57
N TYR A 90 -16.03 42.65 9.65
CA TYR A 90 -15.16 42.36 8.48
C TYR A 90 -15.64 41.17 7.62
N LEU A 91 -16.30 40.19 8.22
CA LEU A 91 -16.75 38.98 7.51
C LEU A 91 -18.13 39.14 6.87
N ASN A 92 -18.75 40.32 6.94
CA ASN A 92 -20.06 40.57 6.35
C ASN A 92 -20.06 40.28 4.85
N LEU A 93 -21.14 39.68 4.35
CA LEU A 93 -21.33 39.26 2.97
C LEU A 93 -20.23 38.33 2.42
N THR A 94 -19.38 37.74 3.27
CA THR A 94 -18.35 36.81 2.82
C THR A 94 -18.95 35.43 2.55
N ALA A 95 -18.64 34.85 1.39
CA ALA A 95 -19.10 33.51 1.02
C ALA A 95 -18.42 32.43 1.89
N ARG A 96 -19.23 31.52 2.42
CA ARG A 96 -18.81 30.36 3.25
C ARG A 96 -19.71 29.17 2.97
N PHE A 97 -19.44 28.02 3.59
CA PHE A 97 -20.18 26.75 3.44
C PHE A 97 -20.10 26.09 2.05
N VAL A 98 -19.96 26.85 0.97
CA VAL A 98 -19.88 26.37 -0.42
C VAL A 98 -18.44 25.91 -0.76
N PRO A 99 -18.25 24.84 -1.56
CA PRO A 99 -16.92 24.32 -1.88
C PRO A 99 -16.00 25.26 -2.68
N GLN A 100 -16.56 26.13 -3.51
CA GLN A 100 -15.76 27.12 -4.25
C GLN A 100 -15.28 28.29 -3.38
N ALA A 101 -15.80 28.44 -2.15
CA ALA A 101 -15.46 29.53 -1.27
C ALA A 101 -14.24 29.21 -0.41
N VAL A 102 -13.38 30.20 -0.18
CA VAL A 102 -12.28 30.11 0.79
C VAL A 102 -12.85 29.79 2.18
N LYS A 103 -12.26 28.77 2.85
CA LYS A 103 -12.74 28.21 4.14
C LYS A 103 -14.15 27.60 4.09
N GLY A 104 -14.63 27.20 2.90
CA GLY A 104 -15.87 26.43 2.71
C GLY A 104 -15.70 24.92 2.91
N ARG A 105 -16.80 24.16 2.83
CA ARG A 105 -16.77 22.69 2.94
C ARG A 105 -16.22 22.07 1.66
N LYS A 106 -15.49 20.95 1.73
CA LYS A 106 -15.17 20.16 0.53
C LYS A 106 -16.43 19.43 0.02
N ALA A 107 -16.59 19.28 -1.30
CA ALA A 107 -17.76 18.61 -1.89
C ALA A 107 -17.78 17.10 -1.60
N HIS A 108 -16.65 16.42 -1.83
CA HIS A 108 -16.43 15.00 -1.55
C HIS A 108 -15.16 14.83 -0.68
N PRO A 109 -15.25 15.13 0.63
CA PRO A 109 -14.13 14.92 1.53
C PRO A 109 -13.79 13.43 1.72
N PRO A 110 -12.55 13.09 2.08
CA PRO A 110 -12.22 11.74 2.53
C PRO A 110 -13.01 11.42 3.80
N LYS A 111 -13.67 10.25 3.81
CA LYS A 111 -14.43 9.75 4.94
C LYS A 111 -13.67 8.64 5.64
N VAL A 112 -13.69 8.68 6.97
CA VAL A 112 -13.11 7.62 7.82
C VAL A 112 -13.82 6.29 7.59
N GLU A 113 -15.13 6.32 7.29
CA GLU A 113 -15.98 5.17 7.00
C GLU A 113 -15.57 4.37 5.75
N LYS A 114 -14.68 4.90 4.91
CA LYS A 114 -14.27 4.22 3.69
C LYS A 114 -13.51 2.93 4.03
N VAL A 115 -14.03 1.80 3.55
CA VAL A 115 -13.36 0.50 3.68
C VAL A 115 -12.25 0.41 2.63
N TRP A 116 -11.00 0.46 3.11
CA TRP A 116 -9.82 0.32 2.26
C TRP A 116 -9.38 -1.12 2.03
N LYS A 117 -9.85 -2.04 2.89
CA LYS A 117 -9.45 -3.45 2.89
C LYS A 117 -9.97 -4.15 1.63
N LEU A 118 -9.07 -4.74 0.86
CA LEU A 118 -9.40 -5.63 -0.25
C LEU A 118 -9.42 -7.07 0.25
N LYS A 119 -10.47 -7.81 -0.09
CA LYS A 119 -10.60 -9.23 0.27
C LYS A 119 -9.98 -10.09 -0.82
N ILE A 120 -9.20 -11.09 -0.41
CA ILE A 120 -8.66 -12.13 -1.29
C ILE A 120 -9.09 -13.52 -0.80
N ASN A 121 -9.33 -14.42 -1.75
CA ASN A 121 -9.65 -15.81 -1.45
C ASN A 121 -8.43 -16.55 -0.87
N LYS A 122 -8.66 -17.43 0.12
CA LYS A 122 -7.58 -18.21 0.74
C LYS A 122 -6.80 -19.04 -0.30
N LYS A 123 -7.50 -19.65 -1.27
CA LYS A 123 -6.89 -20.45 -2.34
C LYS A 123 -6.04 -19.60 -3.29
N GLU A 124 -6.49 -18.40 -3.63
CA GLU A 124 -5.72 -17.46 -4.47
C GLU A 124 -4.46 -17.00 -3.75
N ARG A 125 -4.56 -16.65 -2.46
CA ARG A 125 -3.42 -16.25 -1.65
C ARG A 125 -2.37 -17.36 -1.55
N LEU A 126 -2.79 -18.61 -1.34
CA LEU A 126 -1.88 -19.76 -1.31
C LEU A 126 -1.19 -19.97 -2.67
N LYS A 127 -1.92 -19.89 -3.78
CA LYS A 127 -1.34 -20.00 -5.12
C LYS A 127 -0.35 -18.87 -5.43
N ALA A 128 -0.66 -17.65 -5.02
CA ALA A 128 0.23 -16.50 -5.16
C ALA A 128 1.54 -16.71 -4.37
N LEU A 129 1.44 -17.23 -3.15
CA LEU A 129 2.61 -17.54 -2.31
C LEU A 129 3.49 -18.63 -2.93
N LEU A 130 2.91 -19.74 -3.39
CA LEU A 130 3.65 -20.81 -4.08
C LEU A 130 4.32 -20.29 -5.37
N SER A 131 3.59 -19.48 -6.15
CA SER A 131 4.12 -18.86 -7.34
C SER A 131 5.28 -17.90 -7.03
N ALA A 132 5.22 -17.14 -5.93
CA ALA A 132 6.28 -16.24 -5.52
C ALA A 132 7.52 -17.01 -5.06
N ILE A 133 7.34 -18.14 -4.35
CA ILE A 133 8.43 -19.04 -3.96
C ILE A 133 9.12 -19.61 -5.20
N SER A 134 8.36 -20.10 -6.18
CA SER A 134 8.93 -20.59 -7.44
C SER A 134 9.70 -19.50 -8.20
N ALA A 135 9.18 -18.27 -8.25
CA ALA A 135 9.86 -17.16 -8.92
C ALA A 135 11.24 -16.85 -8.32
N SER A 136 11.46 -17.13 -7.04
CA SER A 136 12.77 -16.93 -6.39
C SER A 136 13.86 -17.86 -6.91
N MET A 137 13.50 -19.00 -7.53
CA MET A 137 14.45 -19.94 -8.12
C MET A 137 15.00 -19.46 -9.48
N ASN A 138 14.29 -18.56 -10.17
CA ASN A 138 14.70 -18.11 -11.50
C ASN A 138 15.69 -16.92 -11.40
N LYS A 139 16.97 -17.18 -11.72
CA LYS A 139 18.06 -16.17 -11.68
C LYS A 139 17.74 -14.94 -12.54
N GLU A 140 17.07 -15.09 -13.67
CA GLU A 140 16.70 -13.97 -14.56
C GLU A 140 15.71 -13.04 -13.88
N LEU A 141 14.65 -13.58 -13.25
CA LEU A 141 13.64 -12.77 -12.56
C LEU A 141 14.24 -12.05 -11.34
N VAL A 142 15.13 -12.70 -10.60
CA VAL A 142 15.77 -12.07 -9.43
C VAL A 142 16.76 -10.98 -9.86
N LYS A 143 17.50 -11.19 -10.96
CA LYS A 143 18.37 -10.16 -11.54
C LYS A 143 17.57 -9.00 -12.12
N ALA A 144 16.45 -9.26 -12.79
CA ALA A 144 15.53 -8.25 -13.30
C ALA A 144 14.91 -7.38 -12.19
N ARG A 145 14.71 -7.95 -10.99
CA ARG A 145 14.27 -7.19 -9.80
C ARG A 145 15.32 -6.20 -9.29
N GLY A 146 16.60 -6.38 -9.65
CA GLY A 146 17.70 -5.48 -9.28
C GLY A 146 18.70 -6.04 -8.26
N HIS A 147 18.64 -7.34 -7.95
CA HIS A 147 19.63 -7.97 -7.07
C HIS A 147 20.93 -8.28 -7.83
N LYS A 148 22.08 -8.04 -7.20
CA LYS A 148 23.41 -8.37 -7.73
C LYS A 148 23.77 -9.82 -7.37
N ILE A 149 23.66 -10.74 -8.33
CA ILE A 149 23.76 -12.20 -8.12
C ILE A 149 24.74 -12.84 -9.12
N ASP A 150 25.69 -12.06 -9.61
CA ASP A 150 26.63 -12.54 -10.62
C ASP A 150 27.61 -13.58 -10.05
N GLU A 151 28.03 -13.40 -8.80
CA GLU A 151 28.97 -14.27 -8.09
C GLU A 151 28.33 -15.55 -7.53
N ILE A 152 27.00 -15.57 -7.37
CA ILE A 152 26.28 -16.70 -6.80
C ILE A 152 26.00 -17.76 -7.87
N LYS A 153 26.49 -18.97 -7.61
CA LYS A 153 26.40 -20.13 -8.51
C LYS A 153 25.00 -20.78 -8.51
N HIS A 154 24.39 -20.95 -7.34
CA HIS A 154 23.13 -21.67 -7.16
C HIS A 154 22.07 -20.84 -6.40
N ILE A 155 20.81 -20.95 -6.82
CA ILE A 155 19.64 -20.33 -6.19
C ILE A 155 18.53 -21.39 -6.13
N PRO A 156 17.74 -21.49 -5.04
CA PRO A 156 17.90 -20.81 -3.74
C PRO A 156 19.19 -21.19 -2.97
N ILE A 157 19.63 -20.30 -2.08
CA ILE A 157 20.78 -20.55 -1.18
C ILE A 157 20.27 -21.27 0.05
N VAL A 158 20.88 -22.40 0.41
CA VAL A 158 20.53 -23.21 1.58
C VAL A 158 21.76 -23.33 2.47
N PHE A 159 21.60 -23.01 3.76
CA PHE A 159 22.65 -23.11 4.77
C PHE A 159 22.36 -24.25 5.75
N VAL A 160 23.40 -24.69 6.47
CA VAL A 160 23.26 -25.64 7.60
C VAL A 160 22.58 -24.97 8.80
N ASP A 161 21.80 -25.75 9.56
CA ASP A 161 21.04 -25.32 10.75
C ASP A 161 21.90 -24.60 11.81
N ASP A 162 23.22 -24.84 11.83
CA ASP A 162 24.17 -24.16 12.71
C ASP A 162 24.20 -22.63 12.51
N PHE A 163 23.78 -22.13 11.35
CA PHE A 163 23.61 -20.68 11.11
C PHE A 163 22.62 -20.05 12.10
N GLN A 164 21.57 -20.77 12.52
CA GLN A 164 20.59 -20.28 13.50
C GLN A 164 21.20 -20.06 14.90
N LYS A 165 22.33 -20.72 15.21
CA LYS A 165 22.99 -20.63 16.53
C LYS A 165 23.87 -19.38 16.68
N LEU A 166 24.15 -18.66 15.58
CA LEU A 166 24.95 -17.44 15.60
C LEU A 166 24.26 -16.33 16.42
N LYS A 167 24.97 -15.76 17.39
CA LYS A 167 24.42 -14.73 18.30
C LYS A 167 24.90 -13.31 18.00
N LYS A 168 26.09 -13.16 17.41
CA LYS A 168 26.70 -11.85 17.15
C LYS A 168 26.53 -11.48 15.69
N THR A 169 26.17 -10.22 15.44
CA THR A 169 26.03 -9.67 14.08
C THR A 169 27.32 -9.73 13.28
N LYS A 170 28.49 -9.59 13.96
CA LYS A 170 29.81 -9.72 13.33
C LYS A 170 30.02 -11.11 12.70
N ASP A 171 29.51 -12.15 13.37
CA ASP A 171 29.68 -13.52 12.88
C ASP A 171 28.73 -13.79 11.70
N VAL A 172 27.53 -13.19 11.70
CA VAL A 172 26.59 -13.26 10.57
C VAL A 172 27.12 -12.54 9.33
N LEU A 173 27.72 -11.35 9.49
CA LEU A 173 28.31 -10.60 8.38
C LEU A 173 29.42 -11.41 7.69
N LYS A 174 30.30 -12.05 8.46
CA LYS A 174 31.39 -12.88 7.91
C LYS A 174 30.92 -14.05 7.06
N VAL A 175 29.70 -14.54 7.26
CA VAL A 175 29.12 -15.65 6.48
C VAL A 175 28.48 -15.15 5.18
N LEU A 176 28.08 -13.87 5.14
CA LEU A 176 27.42 -13.24 3.98
C LEU A 176 28.39 -12.49 3.05
N GLU A 177 29.61 -12.21 3.53
CA GLU A 177 30.74 -11.70 2.75
C GLU A 177 31.38 -12.82 1.91
#